data_AF-D7UDU5-F1
#
_entry.id   AF-D7UDU5-F1
#
_cell.length_a   1.000
_cell.length_b   1.000
_cell.length_c   1.000
_cell.angle_alpha   90.00
_cell.angle_beta   90.00
_cell.angle_gamma   90.00
#
_symmetry.space_group_name_H-M   'P 1'
#
loop_
_entity.id
_entity.type
_entity.pdbx_description
1 polymer ?
#
loop_
_entity_poly.entity_id
_entity_poly.type
_entity_poly.pdbx_seq_one_letter_code
_entity_poly.pdbx_strand_id
1 'polypeptide(L)' 'MITAASVKKVYRKATLCIHPDKVQQKGANLQQKYIAEKVFNLLKEA' A
#
# COMPACT_ATOMS: atom_id res chain seq x y z
N MET A 1 -2.83 -14.06 18.57
CA MET A 1 -4.22 -13.54 18.64
C MET A 1 -4.33 -12.35 17.70
N ILE A 2 -5.27 -12.34 16.75
CA ILE A 2 -5.45 -11.21 15.82
C ILE A 2 -6.19 -10.10 16.57
N THR A 3 -5.58 -8.92 16.72
CA THR A 3 -6.20 -7.78 17.40
C THR A 3 -6.45 -6.63 16.44
N ALA A 4 -7.50 -5.84 16.69
CA ALA A 4 -7.79 -4.66 15.88
C ALA A 4 -6.60 -3.67 15.83
N ALA A 5 -5.85 -3.55 16.94
CA ALA A 5 -4.66 -2.71 17.02
C ALA A 5 -3.54 -3.22 16.10
N SER A 6 -3.27 -4.53 16.08
CA SER A 6 -2.27 -5.12 15.18
C SER A 6 -2.67 -4.97 13.71
N VAL A 7 -3.95 -5.17 13.38
CA VAL A 7 -4.46 -4.99 12.01
C VAL A 7 -4.31 -3.54 11.55
N LYS A 8 -4.75 -2.57 12.37
CA LYS A 8 -4.63 -1.13 12.07
C LYS A 8 -3.17 -0.70 11.83
N LYS A 9 -2.22 -1.23 12.62
CA LYS A 9 -0.80 -0.94 12.45
C LYS A 9 -0.26 -1.46 11.11
N VAL A 10 -0.59 -2.70 10.74
CA VAL A 10 -0.12 -3.30 9.48
C VAL A 10 -0.79 -2.64 8.28
N TYR A 11 -2.09 -2.35 8.37
CA TYR A 11 -2.84 -1.64 7.33
C TYR A 11 -2.16 -0.31 6.96
N ARG A 12 -1.88 0.55 7.95
CA ARG A 12 -1.19 1.83 7.73
C ARG A 12 0.17 1.65 7.06
N LYS A 13 0.94 0.63 7.45
CA LYS A 13 2.23 0.32 6.82
C LYS A 13 2.04 -0.11 5.37
N ALA A 14 1.09 -1.00 5.10
CA ALA A 14 0.79 -1.46 3.75
C ALA A 14 0.40 -0.28 2.86
N THR A 15 -0.55 0.57 3.28
CA THR A 15 -0.98 1.78 2.57
C THR A 15 0.19 2.68 2.17
N LEU A 16 1.15 2.91 3.07
CA LEU A 16 2.34 3.71 2.76
C LEU A 16 3.29 3.02 1.78
N CYS A 17 3.51 1.72 1.94
CA CYS A 17 4.43 0.96 1.10
C CYS A 17 3.99 0.91 -0.37
N ILE A 18 2.67 0.82 -0.60
CA ILE A 18 2.06 0.71 -1.93
C ILE A 18 1.48 2.04 -2.45
N HIS A 19 1.66 3.14 -1.72
CA HIS A 19 1.22 4.45 -2.22
C HIS A 19 2.05 4.83 -3.47
N PRO A 20 1.42 5.26 -4.59
CA PRO A 20 2.14 5.55 -5.84
C PRO A 20 3.30 6.55 -5.69
N ASP A 21 3.12 7.62 -4.91
CA ASP A 21 4.19 8.59 -4.61
C ASP A 21 5.37 7.97 -3.84
N LYS A 22 5.11 7.05 -2.90
CA LYS A 22 6.15 6.39 -2.11
C LYS A 22 6.89 5.33 -2.91
N VAL A 23 6.20 4.65 -3.80
CA VAL A 23 6.77 3.72 -4.76
C VAL A 23 7.63 4.47 -5.78
N GLN A 24 7.18 5.64 -6.25
CA GLN A 24 7.96 6.53 -7.12
C GLN A 24 9.26 7.02 -6.46
N GLN A 25 9.21 7.45 -5.20
CA GLN A 25 10.40 7.88 -4.44
C GLN A 25 11.48 6.79 -4.35
N LYS A 26 11.11 5.52 -4.52
CA LYS A 26 12.03 4.37 -4.54
C LYS A 26 12.52 3.98 -5.93
N GLY A 27 12.30 4.82 -6.95
CA GLY A 27 12.77 4.57 -8.32
C GLY A 27 11.92 3.57 -9.10
N ALA A 28 10.63 3.45 -8.79
CA ALA A 28 9.77 2.50 -9.45
C ALA A 28 9.54 2.79 -10.93
N ASN A 29 9.48 1.74 -11.73
CA ASN A 29 9.13 1.81 -13.13
C ASN A 29 7.62 1.98 -13.35
N LEU A 30 7.20 2.18 -14.61
CA LEU A 30 5.79 2.40 -14.97
C LEU A 30 4.88 1.24 -14.53
N GLN A 31 5.31 -0.01 -14.71
CA GLN A 31 4.54 -1.18 -14.32
C GLN A 31 4.33 -1.26 -12.81
N GLN A 32 5.37 -0.97 -12.03
CA GLN A 32 5.30 -0.97 -10.57
C GLN A 32 4.37 0.12 -10.04
N LYS A 33 4.35 1.31 -10.64
CA LYS A 33 3.38 2.35 -10.31
C LYS A 33 1.95 1.92 -10.58
N TYR A 34 1.70 1.35 -11.76
CA TYR A 34 0.38 0.87 -12.15
C TYR A 34 -0.15 -0.20 -11.19
N ILE A 35 0.72 -1.16 -10.82
CA ILE A 35 0.38 -2.20 -9.85
C ILE A 35 0.13 -1.57 -8.48
N ALA A 36 0.98 -0.65 -8.03
CA ALA A 36 0.83 0.05 -6.76
C ALA A 36 -0.52 0.78 -6.66
N GLU A 37 -0.93 1.48 -7.73
CA GLU A 37 -2.23 2.16 -7.79
C GLU A 37 -3.41 1.20 -7.72
N LYS A 38 -3.39 0.10 -8.47
CA LYS A 38 -4.45 -0.92 -8.40
C LYS A 38 -4.55 -1.56 -7.03
N VAL A 39 -3.42 -1.95 -6.44
CA VAL A 39 -3.38 -2.58 -5.12
C VAL A 39 -3.80 -1.59 -4.03
N PHE A 40 -3.47 -0.30 -4.19
CA PHE A 40 -3.92 0.76 -3.28
C PHE A 40 -5.43 0.90 -3.23
N ASN A 41 -6.08 0.87 -4.39
CA ASN A 41 -7.54 0.96 -4.46
C ASN A 41 -8.20 -0.28 -3.84
N LEU A 42 -7.70 -1.49 -4.15
CA LEU A 42 -8.20 -2.73 -3.53
C LEU A 42 -8.06 -2.71 -1.99
N LEU A 43 -6.95 -2.19 -1.48
CA LEU A 43 -6.73 -2.10 -0.03
C LEU A 43 -7.68 -1.08 0.65
N LYS A 44 -8.18 -0.08 -0.08
CA LYS A 44 -9.14 0.90 0.43
C LYS A 44 -10.59 0.41 0.44
N GLU A 45 -10.92 -0.53 -0.43
CA GLU A 45 -12.27 -1.11 -0.54
C GLU A 45 -12.52 -2.24 0.48
N ALA A 46 -11.45 -2.83 1.04
CA ALA A 46 -11.51 -3.83 2.10
C ALA A 46 -11.74 -3.21 3.49
#